data_AF-A0A1W1BZK1-F1
#
_entry.id   AF-A0A1W1BZK1-F1
#
_cell.length_a   1.000
_cell.length_b   1.000
_cell.length_c   1.000
_cell.angle_alpha   90.00
_cell.angle_beta   90.00
_cell.angle_gamma   90.00
#
_symmetry.space_group_name_H-M   'P 1'
#
loop_
_entity.id
_entity.type
_entity.pdbx_description
1 polymer ?
#
loop_
_entity_poly.entity_id
_entity_poly.type
_entity_poly.pdbx_seq_one_letter_code
_entity_poly.pdbx_strand_id
1 'polypeptide(L)'
;MQNSAQKVCDELFSGQLAHLNIQDYTYDIQEAVRELGLDEDMIEQLVDDYVAQIIKAILQFDEYIEELKDFRANKRKLDYTPFRELAHKNLGVARNLRIKNAEALLCELMKKDDLEYLLICLEALKVCAINLRPKCAYDTIKLIQVKHSLSF
;
A
#
# COMPACT_ATOMS: atom_id res chain seq x y z
N MET A 1 8.48 13.17 -15.30
CA MET A 1 8.00 12.49 -14.08
C MET A 1 7.82 10.98 -14.26
N GLN A 2 7.28 10.47 -15.38
CA GLN A 2 7.15 9.01 -15.61
C GLN A 2 8.49 8.23 -15.56
N ASN A 3 9.59 8.79 -16.08
CA ASN A 3 10.90 8.13 -16.06
C ASN A 3 11.55 7.96 -14.67
N SER A 4 11.14 8.72 -13.64
CA SER A 4 11.73 8.56 -12.30
C SER A 4 10.97 7.56 -11.44
N ALA A 5 9.63 7.54 -11.53
CA ALA A 5 8.80 6.61 -10.76
C ALA A 5 9.01 5.16 -11.21
N GLN A 6 9.06 4.91 -12.53
CA GLN A 6 9.35 3.58 -13.09
C GLN A 6 10.71 3.06 -12.62
N LYS A 7 11.73 3.93 -12.63
CA LYS A 7 13.09 3.59 -12.21
C LYS A 7 13.19 3.27 -10.71
N VAL A 8 12.53 4.06 -9.85
CA VAL A 8 12.43 3.77 -8.41
C VAL A 8 11.70 2.45 -8.17
N CYS A 9 10.64 2.18 -8.96
CA CYS A 9 9.93 0.91 -8.94
C CYS A 9 10.84 -0.27 -9.26
N ASP A 10 11.60 -0.16 -10.34
CA ASP A 10 12.54 -1.19 -10.78
C ASP A 10 13.64 -1.40 -9.74
N GLU A 11 14.17 -0.34 -9.13
CA GLU A 11 15.19 -0.42 -8.07
C GLU A 11 14.64 -1.06 -6.77
N LEU A 12 13.42 -0.72 -6.36
CA LEU A 12 12.78 -1.31 -5.18
C LEU A 12 12.51 -2.81 -5.38
N PHE A 13 11.95 -3.18 -6.53
CA PHE A 13 11.54 -4.56 -6.82
C PHE A 13 12.69 -5.47 -7.24
N SER A 14 13.74 -4.95 -7.89
CA SER A 14 14.96 -5.73 -8.18
C SER A 14 15.95 -5.79 -7.00
N GLY A 15 15.72 -4.96 -5.97
CA GLY A 15 16.54 -4.89 -4.76
C GLY A 15 15.99 -5.73 -3.60
N GLN A 16 15.72 -5.08 -2.48
CA GLN A 16 15.35 -5.76 -1.22
C GLN A 16 14.03 -6.55 -1.31
N LEU A 17 13.16 -6.22 -2.27
CA LEU A 17 11.87 -6.86 -2.46
C LEU A 17 11.86 -7.93 -3.57
N ALA A 18 13.01 -8.24 -4.19
CA ALA A 18 13.10 -9.20 -5.30
C ALA A 18 12.53 -10.58 -4.93
N HIS A 19 12.73 -11.00 -3.70
CA HIS A 19 12.23 -12.28 -3.18
C HIS A 19 10.69 -12.40 -3.17
N LEU A 20 9.96 -11.27 -3.28
CA LEU A 20 8.50 -11.27 -3.35
C LEU A 20 7.96 -11.59 -4.76
N ASN A 21 8.80 -11.48 -5.81
CA ASN A 21 8.42 -11.75 -7.20
C ASN A 21 7.18 -10.96 -7.69
N ILE A 22 7.11 -9.67 -7.36
CA ILE A 22 5.94 -8.81 -7.65
C ILE A 22 6.16 -7.78 -8.77
N GLN A 23 7.35 -7.74 -9.40
CA GLN A 23 7.71 -6.73 -10.40
C GLN A 23 6.83 -6.78 -11.65
N ASP A 24 6.57 -7.99 -12.18
CA ASP A 24 5.83 -8.20 -13.43
C ASP A 24 4.34 -8.43 -13.20
N TYR A 25 3.85 -8.20 -11.98
CA TYR A 25 2.46 -8.44 -11.66
C TYR A 25 1.54 -7.46 -12.40
N THR A 26 0.59 -8.02 -13.15
CA THR A 26 -0.52 -7.28 -13.76
C THR A 26 -1.83 -7.79 -13.17
N TYR A 27 -2.69 -6.86 -12.74
CA TYR A 27 -3.98 -7.21 -12.17
C TYR A 27 -4.94 -7.73 -13.24
N ASP A 28 -5.44 -8.95 -13.07
CA ASP A 28 -6.52 -9.52 -13.88
C ASP A 28 -7.87 -9.30 -13.19
N ILE A 29 -8.62 -8.29 -13.66
CA ILE A 29 -9.96 -8.00 -13.13
C ILE A 29 -10.92 -9.17 -13.29
N GLN A 30 -10.73 -10.01 -14.33
CA GLN A 30 -11.60 -11.13 -14.60
C GLN A 30 -11.45 -12.25 -13.56
N GLU A 31 -10.31 -12.33 -12.88
CA GLU A 31 -10.13 -13.22 -11.72
C GLU A 31 -11.10 -12.82 -10.59
N ALA A 32 -11.14 -11.53 -10.24
CA ALA A 32 -12.03 -11.02 -9.21
C ALA A 32 -13.51 -11.11 -9.61
N VAL A 33 -13.86 -10.80 -10.86
CA VAL A 33 -15.24 -10.94 -11.39
C VAL A 33 -15.74 -12.38 -11.22
N ARG A 34 -14.96 -13.37 -11.67
CA ARG A 34 -15.34 -14.79 -11.59
C ARG A 34 -15.51 -15.28 -10.17
N GLU A 35 -14.63 -14.88 -9.26
CA GLU A 35 -14.63 -15.39 -7.90
C GLU A 35 -15.62 -14.69 -6.96
N LEU A 36 -15.86 -13.39 -7.18
CA LEU A 36 -16.81 -12.61 -6.38
C LEU A 36 -18.24 -12.68 -6.93
N GLY A 37 -18.41 -13.10 -8.19
CA GLY A 37 -19.73 -13.17 -8.83
C GLY A 37 -20.36 -11.80 -9.04
N LEU A 38 -19.54 -10.76 -9.18
CA LEU A 38 -19.94 -9.38 -9.41
C LEU A 38 -19.66 -8.99 -10.86
N ASP A 39 -20.41 -8.03 -11.40
CA ASP A 39 -20.08 -7.44 -12.69
C ASP A 39 -18.77 -6.63 -12.63
N GLU A 40 -18.18 -6.41 -13.81
CA GLU A 40 -16.88 -5.75 -13.95
C GLU A 40 -16.91 -4.32 -13.41
N ASP A 41 -17.97 -3.56 -13.67
CA ASP A 41 -18.13 -2.18 -13.20
C ASP A 41 -18.10 -2.09 -11.67
N MET A 42 -18.75 -3.03 -10.97
CA MET A 42 -18.73 -3.13 -9.52
C MET A 42 -17.31 -3.44 -9.01
N ILE A 43 -16.58 -4.35 -9.67
CA ILE A 43 -15.19 -4.65 -9.32
C ILE A 43 -14.30 -3.43 -9.56
N GLU A 44 -14.50 -2.69 -10.65
CA GLU A 44 -13.74 -1.47 -10.92
C GLU A 44 -13.92 -0.44 -9.81
N GLN A 45 -15.15 -0.24 -9.35
CA GLN A 45 -15.45 0.66 -8.23
C GLN A 45 -14.78 0.20 -6.92
N LEU A 46 -14.84 -1.10 -6.61
CA LEU A 46 -14.19 -1.65 -5.42
C LEU A 46 -12.66 -1.49 -5.48
N VAL A 47 -12.07 -1.62 -6.67
CA VAL A 47 -10.64 -1.38 -6.88
C VAL A 47 -10.29 0.10 -6.70
N ASP A 48 -11.13 1.02 -7.19
CA ASP A 48 -10.94 2.45 -6.96
C ASP A 48 -11.04 2.80 -5.46
N ASP A 49 -12.02 2.25 -4.75
CA ASP A 49 -12.18 2.39 -3.31
C ASP A 49 -10.96 1.85 -2.55
N TYR A 50 -10.46 0.68 -2.96
CA TYR A 50 -9.25 0.10 -2.40
C TYR A 50 -8.03 1.00 -2.61
N VAL A 51 -7.82 1.54 -3.81
CA VAL A 51 -6.70 2.45 -4.09
C VAL A 51 -6.81 3.70 -3.22
N ALA A 52 -7.99 4.29 -3.10
CA ALA A 52 -8.21 5.44 -2.24
C ALA A 52 -7.95 5.11 -0.76
N GLN A 53 -8.35 3.91 -0.31
CA GLN A 53 -8.09 3.41 1.04
C GLN A 53 -6.60 3.22 1.32
N ILE A 54 -5.85 2.58 0.42
CA ILE A 54 -4.41 2.33 0.58
C ILE A 54 -3.63 3.63 0.64
N ILE A 55 -3.92 4.59 -0.24
CA ILE A 55 -3.26 5.90 -0.23
C ILE A 55 -3.46 6.62 1.11
N LYS A 56 -4.66 6.53 1.72
CA LYS A 56 -4.92 7.07 3.05
C LYS A 56 -4.19 6.27 4.14
N ALA A 57 -4.19 4.95 4.05
CA ALA A 57 -3.55 4.07 5.01
C ALA A 57 -2.02 4.31 5.05
N ILE A 58 -1.39 4.60 3.91
CA ILE A 58 0.05 4.93 3.85
C ILE A 58 0.40 6.11 4.77
N LEU A 59 -0.44 7.13 4.84
CA LEU A 59 -0.21 8.27 5.73
C LEU A 59 -0.29 7.85 7.21
N GLN A 60 -1.26 6.99 7.54
CA GLN A 60 -1.37 6.44 8.90
C GLN A 60 -0.21 5.51 9.25
N PHE A 61 0.29 4.74 8.28
CA PHE A 61 1.49 3.94 8.45
C PHE A 61 2.72 4.81 8.71
N ASP A 62 2.88 5.91 7.99
CA ASP A 62 3.97 6.87 8.21
C ASP A 62 3.92 7.43 9.65
N GLU A 63 2.73 7.81 10.14
CA GLU A 63 2.52 8.25 11.54
C GLU A 63 2.96 7.18 12.55
N TYR A 64 2.57 5.91 12.34
CA TYR A 64 2.99 4.81 13.22
C TYR A 64 4.50 4.52 13.15
N ILE A 65 5.12 4.65 11.98
CA ILE A 65 6.58 4.48 11.84
C ILE A 65 7.31 5.58 12.61
N GLU A 66 6.85 6.83 12.54
CA GLU A 66 7.44 7.92 13.32
C GLU A 66 7.27 7.71 14.83
N GLU A 67 6.12 7.23 15.29
CA GLU A 67 5.91 6.84 16.70
C GLU A 67 6.88 5.72 17.12
N LEU A 68 7.05 4.68 16.30
CA LEU A 68 7.98 3.59 16.57
C LEU A 68 9.44 4.07 16.61
N LYS A 69 9.83 5.00 15.72
CA LYS A 69 11.16 5.63 15.74
C LYS A 69 11.38 6.44 17.02
N ASP A 70 10.39 7.22 17.46
CA ASP A 70 10.45 7.96 18.72
C ASP A 70 10.60 7.00 19.91
N PHE A 71 9.80 5.93 19.97
CA PHE A 71 9.89 4.94 21.04
C PHE A 71 11.26 4.26 21.05
N ARG A 72 11.81 3.92 19.88
CA ARG A 72 13.16 3.36 19.75
C ARG A 72 14.22 4.32 20.28
N ALA A 73 14.15 5.60 19.90
CA ALA A 73 15.09 6.64 20.35
C ALA A 73 15.04 6.84 21.87
N ASN A 74 13.83 6.75 22.45
CA ASN A 74 13.58 6.88 23.88
C ASN A 74 13.73 5.55 24.66
N LYS A 75 14.23 4.47 24.02
CA LYS A 75 14.40 3.12 24.62
C LYS A 75 13.11 2.58 25.26
N ARG A 76 11.95 2.96 24.71
CA ARG A 76 10.65 2.43 25.10
C ARG A 76 10.40 1.11 24.38
N LYS A 77 9.51 0.29 24.94
CA LYS A 77 9.05 -0.94 24.27
C LYS A 77 8.33 -0.55 22.98
N LEU A 78 8.76 -1.11 21.86
CA LEU A 78 8.09 -0.92 20.57
C LEU A 78 6.78 -1.71 20.56
N ASP A 79 5.70 -1.06 20.16
CA ASP A 79 4.39 -1.67 19.98
C ASP A 79 3.95 -1.55 18.52
N TYR A 80 4.10 -2.65 17.79
CA TYR A 80 3.70 -2.74 16.38
C TYR A 80 2.20 -3.08 16.22
N THR A 81 1.44 -3.21 17.30
CA THR A 81 0.05 -3.68 17.24
C THR A 81 -0.82 -2.78 16.35
N PRO A 82 -0.85 -1.44 16.51
CA PRO A 82 -1.66 -0.58 15.65
C PRO A 82 -1.26 -0.66 14.17
N PHE A 83 0.05 -0.72 13.92
CA PHE A 83 0.61 -0.88 12.58
C PHE A 83 0.15 -2.19 11.93
N ARG A 84 0.29 -3.31 12.64
CA ARG A 84 -0.08 -4.64 12.13
C ARG A 84 -1.59 -4.81 11.97
N GLU A 85 -2.40 -4.19 12.83
CA GLU A 85 -3.85 -4.17 12.67
C GLU A 85 -4.28 -3.41 11.41
N LEU A 86 -3.65 -2.27 11.11
CA LEU A 86 -3.89 -1.55 9.86
C LEU A 86 -3.47 -2.37 8.64
N ALA A 87 -2.32 -3.04 8.68
CA ALA A 87 -1.87 -3.95 7.63
C ALA A 87 -2.84 -5.12 7.43
N HIS A 88 -3.31 -5.74 8.51
CA HIS A 88 -4.25 -6.86 8.46
C HIS A 88 -5.60 -6.47 7.83
N LYS A 89 -6.15 -5.30 8.18
CA LYS A 89 -7.39 -4.79 7.58
C LYS A 89 -7.24 -4.61 6.07
N ASN A 90 -6.17 -3.98 5.63
CA ASN A 90 -5.90 -3.76 4.21
C ASN A 90 -5.58 -5.06 3.47
N LEU A 91 -4.92 -6.02 4.13
CA LEU A 91 -4.64 -7.36 3.60
C LEU A 91 -5.93 -8.11 3.26
N GLY A 92 -6.94 -8.01 4.13
CA GLY A 92 -8.26 -8.60 3.87
C GLY A 92 -8.89 -8.08 2.56
N VAL A 93 -8.84 -6.76 2.34
CA VAL A 93 -9.40 -6.16 1.12
C VAL A 93 -8.58 -6.55 -0.11
N ALA A 94 -7.25 -6.48 -0.05
CA ALA A 94 -6.37 -6.87 -1.15
C ALA A 94 -6.60 -8.33 -1.57
N ARG A 95 -6.79 -9.24 -0.60
CA ARG A 95 -7.12 -10.65 -0.86
C ARG A 95 -8.46 -10.81 -1.53
N ASN A 96 -9.49 -10.13 -1.04
CA ASN A 96 -10.84 -10.21 -1.61
C ASN A 96 -10.86 -9.77 -3.07
N LEU A 97 -10.10 -8.73 -3.40
CA LEU A 97 -9.97 -8.21 -4.76
C LEU A 97 -8.85 -8.87 -5.57
N ARG A 98 -8.18 -9.91 -5.06
CA ARG A 98 -7.09 -10.63 -5.74
C ARG A 98 -5.93 -9.72 -6.20
N ILE A 99 -5.59 -8.70 -5.43
CA ILE A 99 -4.48 -7.77 -5.71
C ILE A 99 -3.18 -8.34 -5.11
N LYS A 100 -2.57 -9.31 -5.82
CA LYS A 100 -1.52 -10.18 -5.26
C LYS A 100 -0.23 -9.47 -4.88
N ASN A 101 0.18 -8.45 -5.63
CA ASN A 101 1.39 -7.67 -5.28
C ASN A 101 1.21 -6.92 -3.94
N ALA A 102 0.05 -6.33 -3.71
CA ALA A 102 -0.26 -5.66 -2.46
C ALA A 102 -0.45 -6.66 -1.31
N GLU A 103 -1.06 -7.83 -1.58
CA GLU A 103 -1.14 -8.92 -0.60
C GLU A 103 0.26 -9.30 -0.07
N ALA A 104 1.23 -9.49 -0.97
CA ALA A 104 2.60 -9.86 -0.59
C ALA A 104 3.24 -8.79 0.32
N LEU A 105 3.12 -7.51 -0.05
CA LEU A 105 3.66 -6.39 0.73
C LEU A 105 2.97 -6.27 2.09
N LEU A 106 1.64 -6.37 2.15
CA LEU A 106 0.89 -6.30 3.40
C LEU A 106 1.21 -7.48 4.33
N CYS A 107 1.53 -8.66 3.78
CA CYS A 107 2.02 -9.79 4.56
C CYS A 107 3.39 -9.51 5.20
N GLU A 108 4.28 -8.81 4.50
CA GLU A 108 5.57 -8.38 5.04
C GLU A 108 5.39 -7.35 6.15
N LEU A 109 4.52 -6.36 5.94
CA LEU A 109 4.19 -5.34 6.95
C LEU A 109 3.63 -5.94 8.25
N MET A 110 2.94 -7.08 8.17
CA MET A 110 2.44 -7.77 9.36
C MET A 110 3.52 -8.53 10.16
N LYS A 111 4.62 -8.91 9.53
CA LYS A 111 5.57 -9.92 10.07
C LYS A 111 6.92 -9.34 10.47
N LYS A 112 7.34 -8.24 9.86
CA LYS A 112 8.68 -7.67 10.05
C LYS A 112 8.66 -6.53 11.06
N ASP A 113 9.78 -6.39 11.77
CA ASP A 113 9.99 -5.33 12.77
C ASP A 113 11.08 -4.33 12.34
N ASP A 114 11.75 -4.60 11.22
CA ASP A 114 12.78 -3.71 10.67
C ASP A 114 12.12 -2.47 10.05
N LEU A 115 12.26 -1.32 10.70
CA LEU A 115 11.62 -0.07 10.30
C LEU A 115 12.06 0.42 8.91
N GLU A 116 13.30 0.16 8.49
CA GLU A 116 13.80 0.56 7.17
C GLU A 116 13.15 -0.31 6.09
N TYR A 117 13.09 -1.62 6.32
CA TYR A 117 12.41 -2.55 5.42
C TYR A 117 10.90 -2.28 5.35
N LEU A 118 10.27 -1.92 6.47
CA LEU A 118 8.85 -1.55 6.49
C LEU A 118 8.59 -0.30 5.64
N LEU A 119 9.45 0.73 5.71
CA LEU A 119 9.35 1.91 4.86
C LEU A 119 9.46 1.56 3.37
N ILE A 120 10.38 0.65 3.02
CA ILE A 120 10.54 0.16 1.64
C ILE A 120 9.28 -0.57 1.17
N CYS A 121 8.67 -1.39 2.03
CA CYS A 121 7.40 -2.05 1.73
C CYS A 121 6.25 -1.05 1.54
N LEU A 122 6.20 0.03 2.34
CA LEU A 122 5.20 1.09 2.21
C LEU A 122 5.35 1.89 0.92
N GLU A 123 6.58 2.22 0.54
CA GLU A 123 6.86 2.88 -0.74
C GLU A 123 6.44 2.01 -1.91
N ALA A 124 6.81 0.72 -1.89
CA ALA A 124 6.36 -0.23 -2.88
C ALA A 124 4.83 -0.36 -2.94
N LEU A 125 4.15 -0.42 -1.80
CA LEU A 125 2.69 -0.53 -1.72
C LEU A 125 2.01 0.70 -2.33
N LYS A 126 2.56 1.89 -2.08
CA LYS A 126 2.12 3.14 -2.71
C LYS A 126 2.23 3.09 -4.22
N VAL A 127 3.37 2.61 -4.74
CA VAL A 127 3.56 2.54 -6.19
C VAL A 127 2.65 1.48 -6.81
N CYS A 128 2.43 0.33 -6.15
CA CYS A 128 1.45 -0.66 -6.58
C CYS A 128 0.04 -0.05 -6.72
N ALA A 129 -0.41 0.75 -5.74
CA ALA A 129 -1.70 1.42 -5.80
C ALA A 129 -1.79 2.46 -6.93
N ILE A 130 -0.72 3.24 -7.14
CA ILE A 130 -0.63 4.20 -8.25
C ILE A 130 -0.70 3.49 -9.60
N ASN A 131 0.04 2.38 -9.78
CA ASN A 131 0.04 1.62 -11.03
C ASN A 131 -1.30 0.95 -11.30
N LEU A 132 -2.01 0.51 -10.24
CA LEU A 132 -3.31 -0.15 -10.36
C LEU A 132 -4.41 0.78 -10.88
N ARG A 133 -4.49 2.00 -10.34
CA ARG A 133 -5.45 3.04 -10.78
C ARG A 133 -4.82 4.44 -10.73
N PRO A 134 -4.02 4.84 -11.75
CA PRO A 134 -3.26 6.09 -11.72
C PRO A 134 -4.12 7.35 -11.49
N LYS A 135 -5.28 7.42 -12.14
CA LYS A 135 -6.20 8.55 -12.02
C LYS A 135 -6.80 8.65 -10.61
N CYS A 136 -7.35 7.54 -10.10
CA CYS A 136 -7.93 7.48 -8.76
C CYS A 136 -6.89 7.81 -7.67
N ALA A 137 -5.67 7.26 -7.78
CA ALA A 137 -4.59 7.56 -6.85
C ALA A 137 -4.22 9.06 -6.88
N TYR A 138 -4.07 9.65 -8.06
CA TYR A 138 -3.75 11.07 -8.20
C TYR A 138 -4.82 11.98 -7.60
N ASP A 139 -6.09 11.70 -7.90
CA ASP A 139 -7.22 12.47 -7.39
C ASP A 139 -7.31 12.34 -5.86
N THR A 140 -7.09 11.15 -5.31
CA THR A 140 -7.04 10.92 -3.86
C THR A 140 -5.91 11.70 -3.20
N ILE A 141 -4.69 11.67 -3.75
CA ILE A 141 -3.54 12.41 -3.22
C ILE A 141 -3.83 13.92 -3.20
N LYS A 142 -4.40 14.45 -4.29
CA LYS A 142 -4.80 15.86 -4.36
C LYS A 142 -5.82 16.23 -3.30
N LEU A 143 -6.88 15.43 -3.13
CA LEU A 143 -7.92 15.69 -2.14
C LEU A 143 -7.34 15.73 -0.72
N ILE A 144 -6.41 14.83 -0.41
CA ILE A 144 -5.72 14.82 0.88
C ILE A 144 -4.90 16.10 1.06
N GLN A 145 -4.09 16.48 0.06
CA GLN A 145 -3.28 17.70 0.11
C GLN A 145 -4.15 18.96 0.34
N VAL A 146 -5.27 19.07 -0.37
CA VAL A 146 -6.23 20.17 -0.19
C VAL A 146 -6.80 20.17 1.22
N LYS A 147 -7.21 19.01 1.76
CA LYS A 147 -7.75 18.93 3.12
C LYS A 147 -6.74 19.36 4.18
N HIS A 148 -5.47 18.95 4.04
CA HIS A 148 -4.40 19.41 4.93
C HIS A 148 -4.19 20.92 4.85
N SER A 149 -4.24 21.50 3.64
CA SER A 149 -4.11 22.96 3.46
C SER A 149 -5.27 23.78 4.02
N LEU A 150 -6.41 23.15 4.34
CA LEU A 150 -7.59 23.81 4.91
C LEU A 150 -7.71 23.63 6.43
N SER A 151 -6.87 22.81 7.06
CA SER A 151 -6.97 22.46 8.48
C SER A 151 -6.18 23.42 9.40
N PHE A 152 -6.19 24.72 9.08
CA PHE A 152 -5.59 25.79 9.91
C PHE A 152 -6.39 26.08 11.18
#